data_AF-A0A2V7M9J2-F1
#
_entry.id   AF-A0A2V7M9J2-F1
#
_cell.length_a   1.000
_cell.length_b   1.000
_cell.length_c   1.000
_cell.angle_alpha   90.00
_cell.angle_beta   90.00
_cell.angle_gamma   90.00
#
_symmetry.space_group_name_H-M   'P 1'
#
loop_
_entity.id
_entity.type
_entity.pdbx_description
1 polymer ?
#
loop_
_entity_poly.entity_id
_entity_poly.type
_entity_poly.pdbx_seq_one_letter_code
_entity_poly.pdbx_strand_id
1 'polypeptide(L)'
;MLLVVWILSWILAPIITQILALAVSRKREYLADAMSAQFTRNPLSLASALQKIEGAVAPTAAIKRGAAHLCITDPLGRRLTAREGLFADALATHPPMAKRIAILRGMGYAQLKKEGGGVA
;
A
#
# COMPACT_ATOMS: atom_id res chain seq x y z
N MET A 1 -9.34 -5.59 41.86
CA MET A 1 -8.16 -5.39 40.98
C MET A 1 -8.22 -6.24 39.71
N LEU A 2 -8.51 -7.54 39.80
CA LEU A 2 -8.63 -8.42 38.61
C LEU A 2 -9.68 -7.96 37.57
N LEU A 3 -10.86 -7.50 38.02
CA LEU A 3 -11.90 -6.97 37.11
C LEU A 3 -11.44 -5.73 36.32
N VAL A 4 -10.64 -4.85 36.94
CA VAL A 4 -10.12 -3.65 36.28
C VAL A 4 -9.11 -4.02 35.20
N VAL A 5 -8.21 -4.96 35.50
CA VAL A 5 -7.24 -5.48 34.52
C VAL A 5 -7.96 -6.18 33.35
N TRP A 6 -9.02 -6.93 33.64
CA TRP A 6 -9.81 -7.62 32.62
C TRP A 6 -10.52 -6.64 31.68
N ILE A 7 -11.19 -5.62 32.22
CA ILE A 7 -11.84 -4.56 31.44
C ILE A 7 -10.82 -3.77 30.62
N LEU A 8 -9.67 -3.43 31.21
CA LEU A 8 -8.61 -2.71 30.51
C LEU A 8 -8.06 -3.53 29.34
N SER A 9 -7.80 -4.82 29.55
CA SER A 9 -7.32 -5.73 28.50
C SER A 9 -8.36 -5.90 27.38
N TRP A 10 -9.65 -6.02 27.72
CA TRP A 10 -10.73 -6.11 26.74
C TRP A 10 -10.77 -4.90 25.80
N ILE A 11 -10.54 -3.69 26.33
CA ILE A 11 -10.54 -2.46 25.53
C ILE A 11 -9.24 -2.31 24.74
N LEU A 12 -8.10 -2.69 25.32
CA LEU A 12 -6.79 -2.49 24.70
C LEU A 12 -6.49 -3.51 23.58
N ALA A 13 -6.94 -4.76 23.75
CA ALA A 13 -6.76 -5.83 22.77
C ALA A 13 -7.23 -5.47 21.35
N PRO A 14 -8.47 -4.99 21.10
CA PRO A 14 -8.93 -4.65 19.75
C PRO A 14 -8.14 -3.49 19.11
N ILE A 15 -7.62 -2.56 19.91
CA ILE A 15 -6.82 -1.44 19.39
C ILE A 15 -5.49 -1.97 18.85
N ILE A 16 -4.83 -2.83 19.62
CA ILE A 16 -3.54 -3.42 19.23
C ILE A 16 -3.71 -4.32 17.99
N THR A 17 -4.77 -5.13 17.94
CA THR A 17 -5.01 -6.02 16.79
C THR A 17 -5.31 -5.25 15.52
N GLN A 18 -6.06 -4.15 15.59
CA GLN A 18 -6.33 -3.29 14.42
C GLN A 18 -5.06 -2.66 13.87
N ILE A 19 -4.20 -2.11 14.72
CA ILE A 19 -2.92 -1.52 14.31
C ILE A 19 -2.04 -2.57 13.64
N LEU A 20 -1.95 -3.76 14.24
CA LEU A 20 -1.18 -4.87 13.68
C LEU A 20 -1.74 -5.33 12.34
N ALA A 21 -3.06 -5.48 12.22
CA ALA A 21 -3.71 -5.87 10.97
C ALA A 21 -3.43 -4.88 9.83
N LEU A 22 -3.52 -3.57 10.11
CA LEU A 22 -3.19 -2.52 9.14
C LEU A 22 -1.70 -2.53 8.77
N ALA A 23 -0.81 -2.76 9.73
CA ALA A 23 0.63 -2.88 9.48
C ALA A 23 0.96 -4.08 8.58
N VAL A 24 0.36 -5.25 8.85
CA VAL A 24 0.53 -6.47 8.05
C VAL A 24 -0.05 -6.27 6.64
N SER A 25 -1.22 -5.62 6.50
CA SER A 25 -1.81 -5.31 5.19
C SER A 25 -0.84 -4.50 4.32
N ARG A 26 -0.27 -3.41 4.86
CA ARG A 26 0.71 -2.58 4.15
C ARG A 26 1.95 -3.37 3.72
N LYS A 27 2.46 -4.27 4.58
CA LYS A 27 3.61 -5.13 4.26
C LYS A 27 3.30 -6.11 3.13
N ARG A 28 2.09 -6.68 3.10
CA ARG A 28 1.65 -7.58 2.03
C ARG A 28 1.59 -6.88 0.67
N GLU A 29 1.19 -5.61 0.64
CA GLU A 29 1.17 -4.84 -0.62
C GLU A 29 2.56 -4.58 -1.20
N TYR A 30 3.54 -4.19 -0.37
CA TYR A 30 4.91 -4.03 -0.84
C TYR A 30 5.50 -5.34 -1.37
N LEU A 31 5.16 -6.47 -0.72
CA LEU A 31 5.57 -7.79 -1.17
C LEU A 31 4.91 -8.13 -2.51
N ALA A 32 3.63 -7.83 -2.68
CA ALA A 32 2.93 -8.02 -3.94
C ALA A 32 3.58 -7.21 -5.09
N ASP A 33 3.90 -5.93 -4.86
CA ASP A 33 4.59 -5.09 -5.84
C ASP A 33 5.98 -5.65 -6.22
N ALA A 34 6.74 -6.10 -5.22
CA ALA A 34 8.06 -6.69 -5.42
C ALA A 34 7.96 -8.01 -6.22
N MET A 35 7.00 -8.87 -5.90
CA MET A 35 6.75 -10.11 -6.64
C MET A 35 6.32 -9.83 -8.09
N SER A 36 5.41 -8.87 -8.30
CA SER A 36 4.99 -8.47 -9.65
C SER A 36 6.16 -7.93 -10.47
N ALA A 37 7.04 -7.12 -9.87
CA ALA A 37 8.26 -6.66 -10.52
C ALA A 37 9.20 -7.81 -10.88
N GLN A 38 9.37 -8.81 -10.00
CA GLN A 38 10.19 -9.99 -10.26
C GLN A 38 9.63 -10.87 -11.39
N PHE A 39 8.31 -11.10 -11.41
CA PHE A 39 7.68 -11.94 -12.43
C PHE A 39 7.59 -11.28 -13.79
N THR A 40 7.33 -9.97 -13.83
CA THR A 40 7.26 -9.22 -15.09
C THR A 40 8.63 -8.77 -15.60
N ARG A 41 9.67 -8.82 -14.75
CA ARG A 41 11.01 -8.27 -15.00
C ARG A 41 11.00 -6.81 -15.47
N ASN A 42 9.92 -6.08 -15.17
CA ASN A 42 9.73 -4.70 -15.62
C ASN A 42 9.20 -3.81 -14.48
N PRO A 43 10.06 -3.48 -13.51
CA PRO A 43 9.68 -2.60 -12.40
C PRO A 43 9.31 -1.17 -12.83
N LEU A 44 9.91 -0.65 -13.92
CA LEU A 44 9.66 0.72 -14.39
C LEU A 44 8.29 0.88 -15.05
N SER A 45 7.83 -0.12 -15.82
CA SER A 45 6.48 -0.11 -16.38
C SER A 45 5.43 -0.20 -15.28
N LEU A 46 5.68 -1.00 -14.23
CA LEU A 46 4.81 -1.10 -13.07
C LEU A 46 4.71 0.23 -12.32
N ALA A 47 5.82 0.93 -12.11
CA ALA A 47 5.82 2.28 -11.54
C ALA A 47 5.02 3.28 -12.40
N SER A 48 5.15 3.21 -13.73
CA SER A 48 4.42 4.07 -14.66
C SER A 48 2.91 3.78 -14.65
N ALA A 49 2.53 2.50 -14.52
CA ALA A 49 1.14 2.09 -14.39
C ALA A 49 0.51 2.61 -13.10
N LEU A 50 1.21 2.49 -11.96
CA LEU A 50 0.75 3.03 -10.67
C LEU A 50 0.62 4.56 -10.73
N GLN A 51 1.54 5.26 -11.38
CA GLN A 51 1.45 6.70 -11.58
C GLN A 51 0.22 7.09 -12.41
N LYS A 52 -0.12 6.30 -13.45
CA LYS A 52 -1.33 6.53 -14.25
C LYS A 52 -2.61 6.28 -13.43
N ILE A 53 -2.60 5.28 -12.55
CA ILE A 53 -3.72 4.98 -11.64
C ILE A 53 -3.89 6.09 -10.61
N GLU A 54 -2.79 6.63 -10.05
CA GLU A 54 -2.82 7.77 -9.13
C GLU A 54 -3.40 9.04 -9.79
N GLY A 55 -3.08 9.27 -11.06
CA GLY A 55 -3.64 10.36 -11.87
C GLY A 55 -5.09 10.14 -12.33
N ALA A 56 -5.61 8.92 -12.27
CA ALA A 56 -6.99 8.59 -12.62
C ALA A 56 -7.93 8.87 -11.44
N VAL A 57 -8.21 10.16 -11.20
CA VAL A 57 -8.96 10.66 -10.01
C VAL A 57 -10.48 10.47 -10.12
N ALA A 58 -11.01 9.94 -11.22
CA ALA A 58 -12.45 9.82 -11.41
C ALA A 58 -13.04 8.70 -10.49
N PRO A 59 -13.95 9.02 -9.56
CA PRO A 59 -14.59 8.02 -8.73
C PRO A 59 -15.42 7.07 -9.61
N THR A 60 -15.13 5.78 -9.52
CA THR A 60 -15.76 4.79 -10.38
C THR A 60 -17.14 4.45 -9.83
N ALA A 61 -18.19 5.11 -10.34
CA ALA A 61 -19.58 4.86 -9.92
C ALA A 61 -20.07 3.42 -10.18
N ALA A 62 -19.35 2.66 -11.02
CA ALA A 62 -19.66 1.27 -11.34
C ALA A 62 -19.32 0.28 -10.20
N ILE A 63 -18.44 0.64 -9.26
CA ILE A 63 -17.93 -0.29 -8.24
C ILE A 63 -18.75 -0.14 -6.95
N LYS A 64 -19.47 -1.20 -6.59
CA LYS A 64 -20.19 -1.27 -5.31
C LYS A 64 -19.18 -1.24 -4.15
N ARG A 65 -19.52 -0.56 -3.05
CA ARG A 65 -18.65 -0.45 -1.85
C ARG A 65 -18.14 -1.80 -1.33
N GLY A 66 -18.93 -2.87 -1.49
CA GLY A 66 -18.54 -4.22 -1.09
C GLY A 66 -17.34 -4.77 -1.88
N ALA A 67 -17.11 -4.33 -3.12
CA ALA A 67 -15.97 -4.76 -3.94
C ALA A 67 -14.75 -3.84 -3.82
N ALA A 68 -14.80 -2.77 -3.00
CA ALA A 68 -13.72 -1.79 -2.89
C ALA A 68 -12.40 -2.41 -2.37
N HIS A 69 -12.48 -3.48 -1.56
CA HIS A 69 -11.31 -4.19 -1.03
C HIS A 69 -10.56 -5.00 -2.10
N LEU A 70 -11.14 -5.20 -3.29
CA LEU A 70 -10.49 -5.86 -4.43
C LEU A 70 -9.78 -4.87 -5.36
N CYS A 71 -9.99 -3.56 -5.15
CA CYS A 71 -9.42 -2.53 -6.00
C CYS A 71 -7.98 -2.19 -5.57
N ILE A 72 -7.14 -1.87 -6.55
CA ILE A 72 -5.74 -1.46 -6.33
C ILE A 72 -5.66 -0.11 -5.60
N THR A 73 -6.65 0.75 -5.82
CA THR A 73 -6.85 2.04 -5.15
C THR A 73 -8.30 2.15 -4.68
N ASP A 74 -8.56 2.99 -3.68
CA ASP A 74 -9.92 3.21 -3.18
C ASP A 74 -10.82 3.77 -4.30
N PRO A 75 -11.82 3.00 -4.78
CA PRO A 75 -12.67 3.41 -5.91
C PRO A 75 -13.60 4.58 -5.55
N LEU A 76 -13.79 4.86 -4.25
CA LEU A 76 -14.60 5.98 -3.78
C LEU A 76 -13.83 7.32 -3.82
N GLY A 77 -12.59 7.33 -4.33
CA GLY A 77 -11.79 8.54 -4.49
C GLY A 77 -11.55 9.26 -3.15
N ARG A 78 -11.58 8.51 -2.03
CA ARG A 78 -11.44 9.10 -0.71
C ARG A 78 -9.99 9.57 -0.58
N ARG A 79 -9.78 10.87 -0.83
CA ARG A 79 -8.53 11.65 -0.71
C ARG A 79 -7.86 11.60 0.68
N LEU A 80 -8.23 10.65 1.55
CA LEU A 80 -7.53 10.39 2.81
C LEU A 80 -6.09 9.90 2.59
N THR A 81 -5.81 9.26 1.45
CA THR A 81 -4.45 8.85 1.06
C THR A 81 -3.56 10.01 0.59
N ALA A 82 -4.12 11.21 0.39
CA ALA A 82 -3.39 12.41 -0.08
C ALA A 82 -3.04 13.38 1.07
N ARG A 83 -3.40 13.08 2.32
CA ARG A 83 -2.99 13.86 3.49
C ARG A 83 -1.87 13.13 4.23
N GLU A 84 -0.67 13.70 4.13
CA GLU A 84 0.45 13.30 4.98
C GLU A 84 0.13 13.67 6.44
N GLY A 85 0.07 12.66 7.30
CA GLY A 85 -0.15 12.81 8.73
C GLY A 85 -0.21 11.45 9.41
N LEU A 86 0.45 11.31 10.56
CA LEU A 86 0.61 10.03 11.29
C LEU A 86 -0.72 9.30 11.54
N PHE A 87 -1.82 10.04 11.71
CA PHE A 87 -3.16 9.49 11.91
C PHE A 87 -3.87 9.09 10.60
N ALA A 88 -3.62 9.79 9.50
CA ALA A 88 -4.17 9.46 8.18
C ALA A 88 -3.45 8.24 7.58
N ASP A 89 -2.12 8.18 7.72
CA ASP A 89 -1.30 7.03 7.33
C ASP A 89 -1.59 5.79 8.20
N ALA A 90 -1.91 5.99 9.48
CA ALA A 90 -2.27 4.89 10.38
C ALA A 90 -3.61 4.25 10.00
N LEU A 91 -4.61 5.05 9.60
CA LEU A 91 -5.96 4.61 9.25
C LEU A 91 -6.15 4.29 7.76
N ALA A 92 -5.19 4.64 6.90
CA ALA A 92 -5.18 4.24 5.51
C ALA A 92 -5.01 2.72 5.38
N THR A 93 -5.92 2.07 4.66
CA THR A 93 -5.89 0.63 4.40
C THR A 93 -4.75 0.23 3.45
N HIS A 94 -4.26 1.19 2.65
CA HIS A 94 -3.19 1.04 1.68
C HIS A 94 -2.02 2.00 2.00
N PRO A 95 -0.76 1.60 1.73
CA PRO A 95 0.36 2.52 1.81
C PRO A 95 0.24 3.61 0.74
N PRO A 96 0.84 4.79 0.97
CA PRO A 96 0.83 5.90 0.00
C PRO A 96 1.38 5.45 -1.36
N MET A 97 0.66 5.79 -2.44
CA MET A 97 1.02 5.44 -3.82
C MET A 97 2.42 5.94 -4.19
N ALA A 98 2.77 7.17 -3.80
CA ALA A 98 4.10 7.75 -4.01
C ALA A 98 5.23 6.88 -3.45
N LYS A 99 5.06 6.28 -2.26
CA LYS A 99 6.07 5.39 -1.66
C LYS A 99 6.24 4.11 -2.48
N ARG A 100 5.14 3.53 -2.99
CA ARG A 100 5.17 2.34 -3.85
C ARG A 100 5.90 2.62 -5.17
N ILE A 101 5.58 3.75 -5.81
CA ILE A 101 6.23 4.18 -7.06
C ILE A 101 7.75 4.39 -6.85
N ALA A 102 8.14 5.03 -5.74
CA ALA A 102 9.55 5.25 -5.42
C ALA A 102 10.33 3.93 -5.27
N ILE A 103 9.75 2.95 -4.55
CA ILE A 103 10.37 1.63 -4.37
C ILE A 103 10.55 0.93 -5.72
N LEU A 104 9.51 0.91 -6.55
CA LEU A 104 9.57 0.26 -7.88
C LEU A 104 10.57 0.92 -8.81
N ARG A 105 10.65 2.26 -8.84
CA ARG A 105 11.69 2.98 -9.60
C ARG A 105 13.08 2.61 -9.10
N GLY A 106 13.28 2.56 -7.78
CA GLY A 106 14.53 2.11 -7.17
C GLY A 106 14.94 0.71 -7.61
N MET A 107 14.01 -0.24 -7.63
CA MET A 107 14.24 -1.59 -8.15
C MET A 107 14.64 -1.59 -9.63
N GLY A 108 13.98 -0.76 -10.45
CA GLY A 108 14.30 -0.64 -11.87
C GLY A 108 15.68 -0.06 -12.14
N TYR A 109 16.06 1.02 -11.44
CA TYR A 109 17.41 1.56 -11.57
C TYR A 109 18.48 0.56 -11.09
N ALA A 110 18.21 -0.20 -10.03
CA ALA A 110 19.11 -1.26 -9.57
C ALA A 110 19.25 -2.39 -10.59
N GLN A 111 18.17 -2.79 -11.26
CA GLN A 111 18.20 -3.79 -12.33
C GLN A 111 19.01 -3.30 -13.54
N LEU A 112 18.78 -2.06 -14.00
CA LEU A 112 19.54 -1.44 -15.08
C LEU A 112 21.04 -1.36 -14.76
N LYS A 113 21.42 -1.04 -13.52
CA LYS A 113 22.82 -1.04 -13.08
C LYS A 113 23.45 -2.43 -13.15
N LYS A 114 22.69 -3.48 -12.80
CA LYS A 114 23.16 -4.87 -12.87
C LYS A 114 23.36 -5.35 -14.31
N GLU A 115 22.46 -4.96 -15.22
CA GLU A 115 22.54 -5.30 -16.64
C GLU A 115 23.64 -4.51 -17.37
N GLY A 116 23.79 -3.22 -17.07
CA GLY A 116 24.83 -2.36 -17.66
C GLY A 116 26.24 -2.59 -17.09
N GLY A 117 26.37 -3.18 -15.90
CA GLY A 117 27.66 -3.53 -15.28
C GLY A 117 28.22 -4.90 -15.68
N GLY A 118 27.49 -5.69 -16.47
CA GLY A 118 27.91 -7.01 -16.94
C GLY A 118 28.53 -7.04 -18.35
N VAL A 119 28.73 -5.88 -18.97
CA VAL A 119 29.28 -5.74 -20.34
C VAL A 119 30.63 -5.00 -20.31
N ALA A 120 31.43 -5.23 -19.27
CA ALA A 120 32.82 -4.81 -19.19
C ALA A 120 33.72 -6.04 -19.04
#